data_AF-A0A850T7E6-F1
#
_entry.id   AF-A0A850T7E6-F1
#
_cell.length_a   1.000
_cell.length_b   1.000
_cell.length_c   1.000
_cell.angle_alpha   90.00
_cell.angle_beta   90.00
_cell.angle_gamma   90.00
#
_symmetry.space_group_name_H-M   'P 1'
#
loop_
_entity.id
_entity.type
_entity.pdbx_description
1 polymer ?
#
loop_
_entity_poly.entity_id
_entity_poly.type
_entity_poly.pdbx_seq_one_letter_code
_entity_poly.pdbx_strand_id
1 'polypeptide(L)'
;REKNELSWKQIKDIAEKAISEEAGRYVMTLAERTKNEGRLEGKLEGKLEGKLEGKLEGLKEGIELGITLKFPGDIDTVMAKVNKIDDLGTLKE
;
A
#
# COMPACT_ATOMS: atom_id res chain seq x y z
N ARG A 1 -49.22 32.66 28.48
CA ARG A 1 -47.81 32.18 28.50
C ARG A 1 -47.87 30.66 28.46
N GLU A 2 -48.12 30.08 27.30
CA GLU A 2 -48.15 28.62 27.16
C GLU A 2 -46.72 28.12 27.05
N LYS A 3 -46.32 27.33 28.03
CA LYS A 3 -44.99 26.77 28.15
C LYS A 3 -44.94 25.55 27.23
N ASN A 4 -44.02 25.61 26.27
CA ASN A 4 -43.78 24.61 25.26
C ASN A 4 -43.22 23.33 25.92
N GLU A 5 -44.09 22.47 26.45
CA GLU A 5 -43.69 21.20 27.05
C GLU A 5 -43.63 20.12 25.96
N LEU A 6 -42.44 19.94 25.39
CA LEU A 6 -42.15 18.78 24.54
C LEU A 6 -42.34 17.50 25.35
N SER A 7 -43.17 16.59 24.86
CA SER A 7 -43.37 15.28 25.47
C SER A 7 -42.02 14.53 25.54
N TRP A 8 -41.76 13.82 26.64
CA TRP A 8 -40.57 12.98 26.81
C TRP A 8 -40.28 12.05 25.62
N LYS A 9 -41.34 11.59 24.94
CA LYS A 9 -41.24 10.75 23.74
C LYS A 9 -40.62 11.51 22.56
N GLN A 10 -40.95 12.80 22.41
CA GLN A 10 -40.39 13.68 21.37
C GLN A 10 -38.93 14.04 21.67
N ILE A 11 -38.60 14.33 22.93
CA ILE A 11 -37.22 14.62 23.34
C ILE A 11 -36.31 13.42 23.09
N LYS A 12 -36.79 12.22 23.44
CA LYS A 12 -36.07 10.97 23.19
C LYS A 12 -35.84 10.72 21.69
N ASP A 13 -36.86 10.89 20.86
CA ASP A 13 -36.76 10.66 19.40
C ASP A 13 -35.81 11.65 18.71
N ILE A 14 -35.81 12.92 19.15
CA ILE A 14 -34.88 13.95 18.65
C ILE A 14 -33.43 13.61 19.04
N ALA A 15 -33.20 13.21 20.29
CA ALA A 15 -31.87 12.82 20.77
C ALA A 15 -31.35 11.58 20.04
N GLU A 16 -32.18 10.54 19.86
CA GLU A 16 -31.81 9.31 19.14
C GLU A 16 -31.48 9.59 17.67
N LYS A 17 -32.27 10.42 16.98
CA LYS A 17 -31.96 10.84 15.60
C LYS A 17 -30.66 11.63 15.51
N ALA A 18 -30.44 12.59 16.40
CA ALA A 18 -29.23 13.40 16.40
C ALA A 18 -27.97 12.54 16.64
N ILE A 19 -28.04 11.60 17.59
CA ILE A 19 -26.95 10.64 17.86
C ILE A 19 -26.74 9.74 16.64
N SER A 20 -27.80 9.24 16.01
CA SER A 20 -27.70 8.40 14.81
C SER A 20 -27.06 9.15 13.63
N GLU A 21 -27.39 10.42 13.45
CA GLU A 21 -26.77 11.24 12.41
C GLU A 21 -25.30 11.53 12.70
N GLU A 22 -24.97 11.84 13.95
CA GLU A 22 -23.59 12.09 14.37
C GLU A 22 -22.73 10.83 14.25
N ALA A 23 -23.26 9.68 14.68
CA ALA A 23 -22.62 8.39 14.50
C ALA A 23 -22.44 8.06 13.00
N GLY A 24 -23.44 8.34 12.16
CA GLY A 24 -23.34 8.16 10.71
C GLY A 24 -22.25 9.03 10.08
N ARG A 25 -22.16 10.31 10.47
CA ARG A 25 -21.08 11.22 10.05
C ARG A 25 -19.73 10.70 10.50
N TYR A 26 -19.61 10.29 11.76
CA TYR A 26 -18.37 9.74 12.30
C TYR A 26 -17.91 8.49 11.53
N VAL A 27 -18.82 7.52 11.31
CA VAL A 27 -18.52 6.31 10.52
C VAL A 27 -18.10 6.66 9.10
N MET A 28 -18.75 7.62 8.44
CA MET A 28 -18.37 8.07 7.11
C MET A 28 -16.95 8.66 7.10
N THR A 29 -16.62 9.53 8.07
CA THR A 29 -15.27 10.10 8.18
C THR A 29 -14.20 9.04 8.47
N LEU A 30 -14.52 8.05 9.30
CA LEU A 30 -13.61 6.94 9.58
C LEU A 30 -13.38 6.10 8.32
N ALA A 31 -14.45 5.75 7.59
CA ALA A 31 -14.35 5.00 6.34
C ALA A 31 -13.51 5.74 5.29
N GLU A 32 -13.65 7.07 5.20
CA GLU A 32 -12.82 7.90 4.31
C GLU A 32 -11.34 7.89 4.72
N ARG A 33 -11.04 7.99 6.03
CA ARG A 33 -9.66 7.86 6.54
C ARG A 33 -9.06 6.50 6.21
N THR A 34 -9.77 5.42 6.52
CA THR A 34 -9.30 4.05 6.25
C THR A 34 -9.07 3.83 4.75
N LYS A 35 -9.96 4.32 3.89
CA LYS A 35 -9.76 4.27 2.43
C LYS A 35 -8.52 5.03 1.99
N ASN A 36 -8.26 6.20 2.58
CA ASN A 36 -7.09 7.01 2.26
C ASN A 36 -5.79 6.38 2.76
N GLU A 37 -5.79 5.79 3.94
CA GLU A 37 -4.67 5.03 4.51
C GLU A 37 -4.32 3.85 3.61
N GLY A 38 -5.29 2.99 3.26
CA GLY A 38 -5.03 1.86 2.37
C GLY A 38 -4.52 2.28 0.99
N ARG A 39 -5.01 3.40 0.44
CA ARG A 39 -4.48 3.96 -0.83
C ARG A 39 -3.05 4.46 -0.68
N LEU A 40 -2.69 5.04 0.45
CA LEU A 40 -1.34 5.52 0.72
C LEU A 40 -0.37 4.36 0.91
N GLU A 41 -0.76 3.36 1.70
CA GLU A 41 -0.01 2.12 1.92
C GLU A 41 0.27 1.41 0.59
N GLY A 42 -0.75 1.13 -0.22
CA GLY A 42 -0.57 0.47 -1.51
C GLY A 42 0.33 1.26 -2.48
N LYS A 43 0.32 2.59 -2.42
CA LYS A 43 1.26 3.42 -3.20
C LYS A 43 2.70 3.32 -2.70
N LEU A 44 2.89 3.25 -1.38
CA LEU A 44 4.22 3.11 -0.77
C LEU A 44 4.80 1.73 -1.05
N GLU A 45 4.00 0.68 -0.87
CA GLU A 45 4.37 -0.71 -1.17
C GLU A 45 4.76 -0.86 -2.64
N GLY A 46 3.89 -0.46 -3.57
CA GLY A 46 4.19 -0.57 -5.00
C GLY A 46 5.43 0.24 -5.43
N LYS A 47 5.70 1.38 -4.79
CA LYS A 47 6.92 2.15 -5.04
C LYS A 47 8.18 1.46 -4.50
N LEU A 48 8.08 0.80 -3.35
CA LEU A 48 9.18 0.04 -2.76
C LEU A 48 9.47 -1.23 -3.57
N GLU A 49 8.45 -2.00 -3.91
CA GLU A 49 8.54 -3.19 -4.76
C GLU A 49 9.16 -2.85 -6.11
N GLY A 50 8.60 -1.88 -6.84
CA GLY A 50 9.14 -1.50 -8.14
C GLY A 50 10.58 -0.96 -8.08
N LYS A 51 10.98 -0.33 -6.97
CA LYS A 51 12.38 0.09 -6.77
C LYS A 51 13.32 -1.10 -6.52
N LEU A 52 12.86 -2.12 -5.81
CA LEU A 52 13.64 -3.33 -5.56
C LEU A 52 13.75 -4.17 -6.83
N GLU A 53 12.64 -4.40 -7.53
CA GLU A 53 12.59 -5.11 -8.80
C GLU A 53 13.48 -4.45 -9.85
N GLY A 54 13.33 -3.14 -10.07
CA GLY A 54 14.15 -2.42 -11.07
C GLY A 54 15.65 -2.41 -10.73
N LYS A 55 16.00 -2.42 -9.44
CA LYS A 55 17.41 -2.58 -9.03
C LYS A 55 17.94 -3.97 -9.31
N LEU A 56 17.15 -5.01 -9.02
CA LEU A 56 17.54 -6.39 -9.27
C LEU A 56 17.69 -6.64 -10.77
N GLU A 57 16.73 -6.19 -11.58
CA GLU A 57 16.76 -6.28 -13.04
C GLU A 57 17.98 -5.56 -13.62
N GLY A 58 18.20 -4.30 -13.23
CA GLY A 58 19.37 -3.54 -13.71
C GLY A 58 20.72 -4.16 -13.33
N LEU A 59 20.81 -4.83 -12.18
CA LEU A 59 22.02 -5.59 -11.80
C LEU A 59 22.20 -6.83 -12.68
N LYS A 60 21.12 -7.57 -12.96
CA LYS A 60 21.16 -8.74 -13.86
C LYS A 60 21.60 -8.34 -15.27
N GLU A 61 21.03 -7.27 -15.82
CA GLU A 61 21.43 -6.71 -17.12
C GLU A 61 22.91 -6.28 -17.12
N GLY A 62 23.37 -5.62 -16.05
CA GLY A 62 24.77 -5.21 -15.92
C GLY A 62 25.74 -6.40 -15.88
N ILE A 63 25.37 -7.48 -15.19
CA ILE A 63 26.15 -8.72 -15.16
C ILE A 63 26.16 -9.36 -16.55
N GLU A 64 25.01 -9.47 -17.21
CA GLU A 64 24.88 -10.02 -18.55
C GLU A 64 25.78 -9.29 -19.56
N LEU A 65 25.73 -7.96 -19.56
CA LEU A 65 26.59 -7.14 -20.41
C LEU A 65 28.07 -7.37 -20.10
N GLY A 66 28.45 -7.39 -18.81
CA GLY A 66 29.83 -7.59 -18.39
C GLY A 66 30.39 -8.95 -18.81
N ILE A 67 29.60 -10.02 -18.64
CA ILE A 67 29.97 -11.38 -19.05
C ILE A 67 30.01 -11.49 -20.58
N THR A 68 29.03 -10.92 -21.28
CA THR A 68 29.01 -10.92 -22.76
C THR A 68 30.28 -10.29 -23.34
N LEU A 69 30.76 -9.20 -22.75
CA LEU A 69 31.96 -8.50 -23.22
C LEU A 69 33.27 -9.21 -22.86
N LYS A 70 33.34 -9.86 -21.69
CA LYS A 70 34.60 -10.45 -21.19
C LYS A 70 34.73 -11.95 -21.41
N PHE A 71 33.62 -12.68 -21.34
CA PHE A 71 33.54 -14.13 -21.32
C PHE A 71 32.31 -14.64 -22.10
N PRO A 72 32.25 -14.39 -23.42
CA PRO A 72 31.06 -14.72 -24.23
C PRO A 72 30.68 -16.20 -24.23
N GLY A 73 31.64 -17.11 -23.98
CA GLY A 73 31.37 -18.56 -23.90
C GLY A 73 30.71 -19.02 -22.60
N ASP A 74 30.72 -18.17 -21.56
CA ASP A 74 30.24 -18.54 -20.22
C ASP A 74 28.87 -17.93 -19.89
N ILE A 75 28.28 -17.14 -20.81
CA ILE A 75 27.03 -16.40 -20.60
C ILE A 75 25.93 -17.32 -20.07
N ASP A 76 25.65 -18.42 -20.76
CA ASP A 76 24.55 -19.33 -20.40
C ASP A 76 24.72 -19.90 -18.98
N THR A 77 25.95 -20.28 -18.63
CA THR A 77 26.27 -20.88 -17.33
C THR A 77 26.13 -19.85 -16.21
N VAL A 78 26.58 -18.61 -16.43
CA VAL A 78 26.52 -17.54 -15.43
C VAL A 78 25.08 -17.04 -15.28
N MET A 79 24.38 -16.76 -16.39
CA MET A 79 23.01 -16.25 -16.37
C MET A 79 22.02 -17.26 -15.78
N ALA A 80 22.25 -18.56 -15.95
CA ALA A 80 21.45 -19.59 -15.28
C ALA A 80 21.50 -19.53 -13.74
N LYS A 81 22.58 -18.99 -13.16
CA LYS A 81 22.70 -18.75 -11.71
C LYS A 81 22.15 -17.39 -11.33
N VAL A 82 22.49 -16.35 -12.09
CA VAL A 82 22.06 -14.95 -11.85
C VAL A 82 20.54 -14.82 -11.90
N ASN A 83 19.87 -15.51 -12.83
CA ASN A 83 18.41 -15.45 -12.96
C ASN A 83 17.67 -16.09 -11.78
N LYS A 84 18.33 -16.95 -10.99
CA LYS A 84 17.77 -17.53 -9.77
C LYS A 84 17.85 -16.61 -8.57
N ILE A 85 18.50 -15.45 -8.69
CA ILE A 85 18.57 -14.44 -7.64
C ILE A 85 17.27 -13.64 -7.67
N ASP A 86 16.48 -13.75 -6.62
CA ASP A 86 15.22 -13.04 -6.38
C ASP A 86 15.36 -12.00 -5.26
N ASP A 87 16.33 -12.17 -4.35
CA ASP A 87 16.65 -11.22 -3.30
C ASP A 87 17.99 -10.49 -3.53
N LEU A 88 17.95 -9.16 -3.46
CA LEU A 88 19.11 -8.28 -3.50
C LEU A 88 20.05 -8.48 -2.29
N GLY A 89 19.53 -8.95 -1.15
CA GLY A 89 20.35 -9.29 0.02
C GLY A 89 21.38 -10.38 -0.27
N THR A 90 21.04 -11.34 -1.14
CA THR A 90 21.93 -12.43 -1.58
C THR A 90 23.22 -11.95 -2.24
N LEU A 91 23.28 -10.71 -2.73
CA LEU A 91 24.43 -10.12 -3.41
C LEU A 91 25.36 -9.31 -2.49
N LYS A 92 25.02 -9.16 -1.21
CA LYS A 92 25.83 -8.45 -0.23
C LYS A 92 26.74 -9.44 0.52
N GLU A 93 27.89 -9.73 -0.06
CA GLU A 93 29.11 -10.09 0.69
C GLU A 93 30.08 -8.90 0.68
#